data_AF-A0A101VNI0-F1
#
_entry.id   AF-A0A101VNI0-F1
#
_cell.length_a   1.000
_cell.length_b   1.000
_cell.length_c   1.000
_cell.angle_alpha   90.00
_cell.angle_beta   90.00
_cell.angle_gamma   90.00
#
_symmetry.space_group_name_H-M   'P 1'
#
loop_
_entity.id
_entity.type
_entity.pdbx_description
1 polymer ?
#
loop_
_entity_poly.entity_id
_entity_poly.type
_entity_poly.pdbx_seq_one_letter_code
_entity_poly.pdbx_strand_id
1 'polypeptide(L)' 'MEHDHMTETKEIEFWIAIDADGEFCVDTDCAEDAANGIGGITRVFAFKVTLPLPKPTEVAVAVPDTDQPVNVTVS' A
#
# COMPACT_ATOMS: atom_id res chain seq x y z
N MET A 1 14.93 -15.48 -31.49
CA MET A 1 15.24 -15.71 -30.07
C MET A 1 14.27 -14.83 -29.31
N GLU A 2 13.14 -15.40 -28.91
CA GLU A 2 12.18 -14.72 -28.05
C GLU A 2 12.85 -14.57 -26.68
N HIS A 3 13.18 -13.34 -26.30
CA HIS A 3 13.52 -13.03 -24.92
C HIS A 3 12.22 -13.13 -24.14
N ASP A 4 12.01 -14.29 -23.52
CA ASP A 4 11.07 -14.50 -22.43
C ASP A 4 11.40 -13.45 -21.37
N HIS A 5 10.69 -12.32 -21.39
CA HIS A 5 10.83 -11.27 -20.39
C HIS A 5 10.19 -11.80 -19.12
N MET A 6 10.96 -12.55 -18.33
CA MET A 6 10.63 -12.79 -16.93
C MET A 6 10.37 -11.43 -16.30
N THR A 7 9.10 -11.15 -16.04
CA THR A 7 8.67 -9.90 -15.44
C THR A 7 9.13 -9.96 -13.99
N GLU A 8 10.23 -9.31 -13.67
CA GLU A 8 10.77 -9.26 -12.32
C GLU A 8 9.74 -8.54 -11.44
N THR A 9 9.25 -9.20 -10.40
CA THR A 9 8.27 -8.59 -9.48
C THR A 9 8.95 -8.19 -8.18
N LYS A 10 8.66 -7.00 -7.68
CA LYS A 10 9.11 -6.54 -6.36
C LYS A 10 7.92 -6.42 -5.41
N GLU A 11 8.02 -7.01 -4.23
CA GLU A 11 7.05 -6.79 -3.14
C GLU A 11 7.48 -5.57 -2.32
N ILE A 12 6.53 -4.68 -2.05
CA ILE A 12 6.66 -3.54 -1.15
C ILE A 12 5.60 -3.70 -0.07
N GLU A 13 6.05 -3.69 1.18
CA GLU A 13 5.17 -3.64 2.35
C GLU A 13 5.21 -2.21 2.92
N PHE A 14 4.04 -1.68 3.27
CA PHE A 14 3.91 -0.38 3.93
C PHE A 14 2.66 -0.32 4.80
N TRP A 15 2.66 0.62 5.74
CA TRP A 15 1.59 0.85 6.70
C TRP A 15 1.00 2.23 6.51
N ILE A 16 -0.33 2.33 6.56
CA ILE A 16 -1.03 3.61 6.56
C ILE A 16 -1.76 3.74 7.90
N ALA A 17 -1.45 4.79 8.66
CA ALA A 17 -2.25 5.19 9.81
C ALA A 17 -3.22 6.29 9.41
N ILE A 18 -4.46 6.24 9.92
CA ILE A 18 -5.50 7.26 9.66
C ILE A 18 -6.18 7.61 10.99
N ASP A 19 -6.36 8.91 11.25
CA ASP A 19 -7.07 9.42 12.41
C ASP A 19 -8.60 9.57 12.17
N ALA A 20 -9.32 10.13 13.14
CA ALA A 20 -10.76 10.31 13.05
C ALA A 20 -11.18 11.48 12.14
N ASP A 21 -10.28 12.43 11.89
CA ASP A 21 -10.47 13.60 11.03
C ASP A 21 -10.09 13.31 9.56
N GLY A 22 -9.51 12.13 9.30
CA GLY A 22 -9.08 11.66 7.99
C GLY A 22 -7.65 12.07 7.63
N GLU A 23 -6.87 12.57 8.58
CA GLU A 23 -5.42 12.77 8.41
C GLU A 23 -4.73 11.40 8.37
N PHE A 24 -3.71 11.27 7.51
CA PHE A 24 -3.01 9.99 7.34
C PHE A 24 -1.49 10.14 7.23
N CYS A 25 -0.79 9.09 7.65
CA CYS A 25 0.66 8.94 7.49
C CYS A 25 0.97 7.56 6.92
N VAL A 26 1.99 7.48 6.08
CA VAL A 26 2.48 6.24 5.46
C VAL A 26 3.90 5.98 5.90
N ASP A 27 4.18 4.77 6.37
CA ASP A 27 5.53 4.33 6.74
C ASP A 27 5.83 2.96 6.11
N THR A 28 7.11 2.70 5.80
CA THR A 28 7.56 1.45 5.16
C THR A 28 8.44 0.59 6.07
N ASP A 29 8.72 1.04 7.28
CA ASP A 29 9.54 0.33 8.27
C ASP A 29 8.63 -0.42 9.25
N CYS A 30 7.69 0.26 9.90
CA CYS A 30 6.75 -0.39 10.81
C CYS A 30 5.41 0.35 11.03
N ALA A 31 4.43 -0.38 11.55
CA ALA A 31 3.10 0.14 11.87
C ALA A 31 3.10 1.25 12.93
N GLU A 32 4.02 1.19 13.90
CA GLU A 32 4.13 2.16 14.98
C GLU A 32 4.63 3.51 14.50
N ASP A 33 5.54 3.55 13.53
CA ASP A 33 6.03 4.81 12.97
C ASP A 33 4.95 5.54 12.17
N ALA A 34 4.18 4.81 11.34
CA ALA A 34 3.00 5.38 10.67
C ALA A 34 2.02 5.98 11.69
N ALA A 35 1.79 5.26 12.79
CA ALA A 35 0.91 5.65 13.88
C ALA A 35 1.37 6.90 14.66
N ASN A 36 2.67 6.99 14.95
CA ASN A 36 3.25 8.13 15.66
C ASN A 36 3.19 9.41 14.81
N GLY A 37 3.19 9.28 13.47
CA GLY A 37 3.17 10.40 12.54
C GLY A 37 1.92 11.30 12.59
N ILE A 38 0.78 10.79 13.11
CA ILE A 38 -0.51 11.49 13.13
C ILE A 38 -1.05 11.77 14.55
N GLY A 39 -0.24 11.58 15.61
CA GLY A 39 -0.55 12.08 16.96
C GLY A 39 -1.76 11.45 17.69
N GLY A 40 -2.44 10.47 17.09
CA GLY A 40 -3.58 9.77 17.68
C GLY A 40 -4.14 8.73 16.71
N ILE A 41 -3.86 7.45 16.97
CA ILE A 41 -4.30 6.38 16.08
C ILE A 41 -5.79 6.14 16.26
N THR A 42 -6.54 6.21 15.17
CA THR A 42 -7.84 5.53 15.12
C THR A 42 -7.67 4.16 14.49
N ARG A 43 -6.88 4.04 13.40
CA ARG A 43 -6.63 2.77 12.69
C ARG A 43 -5.26 2.76 12.00
N VAL A 44 -4.64 1.57 11.92
CA VAL A 44 -3.45 1.31 11.09
C VAL A 44 -3.73 0.14 10.18
N PHE A 45 -3.38 0.27 8.91
CA PHE A 45 -3.58 -0.72 7.87
C PHE A 45 -2.21 -1.16 7.32
N ALA A 46 -2.02 -2.46 7.15
CA ALA A 46 -0.85 -2.99 6.46
C ALA A 46 -1.21 -3.32 5.01
N PHE A 47 -0.38 -2.86 4.07
CA PHE A 47 -0.53 -3.10 2.65
C PHE A 47 0.69 -3.80 2.09
N LYS A 48 0.44 -4.74 1.18
CA LYS A 48 1.45 -5.38 0.36
C LYS A 48 1.13 -5.12 -1.10
N VAL A 49 2.08 -4.58 -1.84
CA VAL A 49 1.95 -4.33 -3.27
C VAL A 49 3.06 -5.07 -3.99
N THR A 50 2.68 -5.93 -4.91
CA THR A 50 3.60 -6.58 -5.84
C THR A 50 3.63 -5.78 -7.14
N LEU A 51 4.78 -5.19 -7.46
CA LEU A 51 4.97 -4.36 -8.66
C LEU A 51 5.76 -5.13 -9.73
N PRO A 52 5.23 -5.28 -10.95
CA PRO A 52 5.99 -5.77 -12.09
C PRO A 52 6.99 -4.71 -12.57
N LEU A 53 8.28 -5.03 -12.54
CA LEU A 53 9.36 -4.24 -13.12
C LEU A 53 9.58 -4.66 -14.59
N PRO A 54 10.05 -3.75 -15.46
CA PRO A 54 10.42 -2.36 -15.21
C PRO A 54 9.33 -1.34 -15.60
N LYS A 55 8.10 -1.77 -15.91
CA LYS A 55 7.09 -0.90 -16.51
C LYS A 55 6.44 -0.01 -15.44
N PRO A 56 6.37 1.32 -15.66
CA PRO A 56 5.52 2.19 -14.85
C PRO A 56 4.10 1.64 -14.95
N THR A 57 3.52 1.23 -13.83
CA THR A 57 2.20 0.62 -13.78
C THR A 57 1.29 1.52 -12.95
N GLU A 58 0.21 2.01 -13.55
CA GLU A 58 -0.78 2.84 -12.85
C GLU A 58 -1.52 1.99 -11.81
N VAL A 59 -1.45 2.40 -10.55
CA VAL A 59 -2.15 1.74 -9.44
C VAL A 59 -3.49 2.44 -9.25
N ALA A 60 -4.58 1.75 -9.59
CA ALA A 60 -5.94 2.20 -9.28
C ALA A 60 -6.40 1.57 -7.95
N VAL A 61 -6.75 2.42 -6.97
CA VAL A 61 -7.32 1.98 -5.70
C VAL A 61 -8.79 2.37 -5.67
N ALA A 62 -9.67 1.39 -5.54
CA ALA A 62 -11.07 1.61 -5.20
C ALA A 62 -11.22 1.45 -3.69
N VAL A 63 -11.56 2.55 -3.00
CA VAL A 63 -11.85 2.52 -1.56
C VAL A 63 -13.29 2.00 -1.39
N PRO A 64 -13.52 0.83 -0.76
CA PRO A 64 -14.86 0.33 -0.50
C PRO A 64 -15.50 1.03 0.70
N ASP A 65 -16.82 1.18 0.69
CA ASP A 65 -17.64 1.73 1.80
C ASP A 65 -17.70 0.82 3.05
N THR A 66 -16.80 -0.16 3.18
CA THR A 66 -16.84 -1.19 4.24
C THR A 66 -15.50 -1.28 4.96
N ASP A 67 -15.54 -1.55 6.26
CA ASP A 67 -14.37 -1.78 7.15
C ASP A 67 -13.53 -3.05 6.84
N GLN A 68 -13.63 -3.60 5.64
CA GLN A 68 -12.87 -4.78 5.22
C GLN A 68 -11.57 -4.40 4.50
N PRO A 69 -10.54 -5.28 4.51
CA PRO A 69 -9.30 -5.04 3.80
C PRO A 69 -9.54 -4.74 2.31
N VAL A 70 -8.92 -3.69 1.79
CA VAL A 70 -9.00 -3.31 0.37
C VAL A 70 -8.04 -4.15 -0.44
N ASN A 71 -8.54 -4.81 -1.49
CA ASN A 71 -7.68 -5.51 -2.44
C ASN A 71 -7.25 -4.53 -3.55
N VAL A 72 -5.96 -4.23 -3.61
CA VAL A 72 -5.37 -3.43 -4.68
C VAL A 72 -4.96 -4.36 -5.82
N THR A 73 -5.44 -4.11 -7.03
CA THR A 73 -5.05 -4.87 -8.23
C THR A 73 -4.21 -3.98 -9.14
N VAL A 74 -3.00 -4.44 -9.45
CA VAL A 74 -2.05 -3.77 -10.36
C VAL A 74 -2.17 -4.45 -11.73
N SER A 75 -2.44 -3.69 -12.80
CA SER A 75 -2.74 -4.22 -14.16
C SER A 75 -1.57 -4.03 -15.12
#